data_AF-A0A363NLC4-F1
#
_entry.id   AF-A0A363NLC4-F1
#
_cell.length_a   1.000
_cell.length_b   1.000
_cell.length_c   1.000
_cell.angle_alpha   90.00
_cell.angle_beta   90.00
_cell.angle_gamma   90.00
#
_symmetry.space_group_name_H-M   'P 1'
#
loop_
_entity.id
_entity.type
_entity.pdbx_description
1 polymer ?
#
loop_
_entity_poly.entity_id
_entity_poly.type
_entity_poly.pdbx_seq_one_letter_code
_entity_poly.pdbx_strand_id
1 'polypeptide(L)'
;MKKGIRYLRFSSDGQSLHSIERQDLITSQWMNNSGVEIVDTFIYEGHTARNFDRPDIKVLFDFIKKNHDQIDYLVVAELTRFSRIAGDAINMVTKIQALYDVRIVSASRGSIYDCMDHNSFFIMGLEFLMGNSENIKRQNDINAGIYTAKAIKGLWIQGGPAPFGYKKEGKNEERRLVINESEAIVVRYIYEAFISGVALYKIKEKAKELGLKRMGTTAVERILTNPLYYGFQHVKPWKQNPGGLYPLKNHEPIVDPTTWKLVNEKIKRGTKERKIYDDQIPLRGALSCHCGKLLTGAASKGKILLLL
;
A
#
# COMPACT_ATOMS: atom_id res chain seq x y z
N MET A 1 3.63 -42.55 -15.29
CA MET A 1 3.62 -41.17 -15.85
C MET A 1 3.72 -40.21 -14.68
N LYS A 2 4.55 -39.18 -14.77
CA LYS A 2 4.70 -38.20 -13.68
C LYS A 2 3.52 -37.22 -13.70
N LYS A 3 3.14 -36.73 -12.52
CA LYS A 3 1.96 -35.88 -12.32
C LYS A 3 2.35 -34.52 -11.75
N GLY A 4 1.75 -33.46 -12.26
CA GLY A 4 2.05 -32.09 -11.87
C GLY A 4 0.81 -31.28 -11.56
N ILE A 5 0.91 -30.41 -10.56
CA ILE A 5 -0.05 -29.33 -10.33
C ILE A 5 0.52 -28.03 -10.87
N ARG A 6 -0.35 -27.21 -11.46
CA ARG A 6 0.04 -25.94 -12.08
C ARG A 6 -0.35 -24.77 -11.20
N TYR A 7 0.54 -23.81 -11.00
CA TYR A 7 0.25 -22.59 -10.25
C TYR A 7 0.51 -21.34 -11.10
N LEU A 8 -0.54 -20.53 -11.29
CA LEU A 8 -0.56 -19.33 -12.11
C LEU A 8 -0.92 -18.12 -11.24
N ARG A 9 -0.22 -17.00 -11.42
CA ARG A 9 -0.47 -15.78 -10.64
C ARG A 9 -0.45 -14.52 -11.50
N PHE A 10 -1.43 -13.65 -11.29
CA PHE A 10 -1.45 -12.31 -11.90
C PHE A 10 -1.69 -11.20 -10.87
N SER A 11 -1.35 -9.96 -11.26
CA SER A 11 -1.74 -8.77 -10.52
C SER A 11 -2.99 -8.15 -11.14
N SER A 12 -3.88 -7.62 -10.33
CA SER A 12 -5.15 -6.99 -10.72
C SER A 12 -5.02 -5.74 -11.61
N ASP A 13 -3.80 -5.24 -11.85
CA ASP A 13 -3.54 -4.03 -12.64
C ASP A 13 -3.65 -4.26 -14.15
N GLY A 14 -4.86 -4.50 -14.67
CA GLY A 14 -5.32 -4.28 -16.06
C GLY A 14 -4.61 -4.97 -17.25
N GLN A 15 -3.39 -5.48 -17.07
CA GLN A 15 -2.59 -6.27 -18.01
C GLN A 15 -2.67 -7.77 -17.69
N SER A 16 -3.73 -8.19 -16.99
CA SER A 16 -3.83 -9.45 -16.27
C SER A 16 -4.08 -10.67 -17.15
N LEU A 17 -4.90 -10.54 -18.20
CA LEU A 17 -5.31 -11.66 -19.05
C LEU A 17 -4.14 -12.23 -19.85
N HIS A 18 -3.40 -11.38 -20.57
CA HIS A 18 -2.22 -11.80 -21.34
C HIS A 18 -1.11 -12.41 -20.47
N SER A 19 -1.04 -12.03 -19.19
CA SER A 19 -0.06 -12.58 -18.25
C SER A 19 -0.40 -14.02 -17.84
N ILE A 20 -1.68 -14.35 -17.68
CA ILE A 20 -2.11 -15.73 -17.36
C ILE A 20 -2.06 -16.61 -18.59
N GLU A 21 -2.55 -16.15 -19.74
CA GLU A 21 -2.46 -16.86 -21.02
C GLU A 21 -1.02 -17.25 -21.33
N ARG A 22 -0.07 -16.34 -21.13
CA ARG A 22 1.35 -16.63 -21.31
C ARG A 22 1.87 -17.67 -20.32
N GLN A 23 1.50 -17.59 -19.05
CA GLN A 23 1.96 -18.56 -18.05
C GLN A 23 1.36 -19.95 -18.31
N ASP A 24 0.08 -20.00 -18.68
CA ASP A 24 -0.64 -21.21 -19.07
C ASP A 24 0.03 -21.86 -20.30
N LEU A 25 0.35 -21.07 -21.32
CA LEU A 25 1.06 -21.55 -22.51
C LEU A 25 2.42 -22.16 -22.16
N ILE A 26 3.26 -21.42 -21.41
CA ILE A 26 4.62 -21.87 -21.05
C ILE A 26 4.57 -23.17 -20.22
N THR A 27 3.68 -23.22 -19.24
CA THR A 27 3.57 -24.40 -18.36
C THR A 27 2.99 -25.61 -19.10
N SER A 28 1.97 -25.42 -19.93
CA SER A 28 1.39 -26.49 -20.77
C SER A 28 2.41 -27.06 -21.75
N GLN A 29 3.18 -26.19 -22.42
CA GLN A 29 4.24 -26.64 -23.33
C GLN A 29 5.30 -27.49 -22.60
N TRP A 30 5.76 -27.04 -21.43
CA TRP A 30 6.74 -27.80 -20.65
C TRP A 30 6.19 -29.16 -20.19
N MET A 31 4.95 -29.19 -19.70
CA MET A 31 4.29 -30.42 -19.24
C MET A 31 4.11 -31.44 -20.36
N ASN A 32 3.61 -30.99 -21.53
CA ASN A 32 3.44 -31.85 -22.70
C ASN A 32 4.78 -32.42 -23.19
N ASN A 33 5.82 -31.58 -23.30
CA ASN A 33 7.14 -32.01 -23.76
C ASN A 33 7.84 -32.95 -22.77
N SER A 34 7.54 -32.82 -21.48
CA SER A 34 8.15 -33.60 -20.40
C SER A 34 7.35 -34.86 -20.03
N GLY A 35 6.19 -35.10 -20.68
CA GLY A 35 5.30 -36.21 -20.35
C GLY A 35 4.72 -36.15 -18.94
N VAL A 36 4.52 -34.92 -18.42
CA VAL A 36 3.92 -34.67 -17.11
C VAL A 36 2.43 -34.37 -17.28
N GLU A 37 1.58 -35.15 -16.62
CA GLU A 37 0.13 -34.96 -16.63
C GLU A 37 -0.30 -33.83 -15.69
N ILE A 38 -1.21 -32.97 -16.14
CA ILE A 38 -1.81 -31.91 -15.31
C ILE A 38 -2.90 -32.53 -14.44
N VAL A 39 -2.71 -32.50 -13.13
CA VAL A 39 -3.73 -32.96 -12.15
C VAL A 39 -4.70 -31.84 -11.82
N ASP A 40 -4.20 -30.61 -11.60
CA ASP A 40 -5.03 -29.46 -11.25
C ASP A 40 -4.31 -28.14 -11.59
N THR A 41 -5.06 -27.04 -11.68
CA THR A 41 -4.56 -25.68 -11.92
C THR A 41 -5.08 -24.69 -10.88
N PHE A 42 -4.14 -24.09 -10.14
CA PHE A 42 -4.40 -23.04 -9.16
C PHE A 42 -4.11 -21.68 -9.78
N ILE A 43 -5.16 -20.86 -9.94
CA ILE A 43 -5.04 -19.49 -10.46
C ILE A 43 -5.29 -18.50 -9.33
N TYR A 44 -4.36 -17.58 -9.12
CA TYR A 44 -4.50 -16.56 -8.09
C TYR A 44 -4.40 -15.12 -8.61
N GLU A 45 -5.36 -14.32 -8.18
CA GLU A 45 -5.36 -12.88 -8.32
C GLU A 45 -4.67 -12.22 -7.12
N GLY A 46 -3.47 -11.71 -7.35
CA GLY A 46 -2.64 -11.08 -6.33
C GLY A 46 -3.12 -9.70 -5.91
N HIS A 47 -4.31 -9.61 -5.30
CA HIS A 47 -4.94 -8.34 -4.89
C HIS A 47 -4.11 -7.53 -3.89
N THR A 48 -3.31 -8.15 -3.03
CA THR A 48 -2.53 -7.41 -2.04
C THR A 48 -1.34 -8.21 -1.54
N ALA A 49 -0.20 -8.08 -2.23
CA ALA A 49 1.08 -8.69 -1.83
C ALA A 49 1.73 -8.02 -0.59
N ARG A 50 0.95 -7.54 0.38
CA ARG A 50 1.44 -6.89 1.61
C ARG A 50 0.99 -7.55 2.93
N ASN A 51 0.01 -8.45 2.91
CA ASN A 51 -0.43 -9.14 4.12
C ASN A 51 0.02 -10.60 4.12
N PHE A 52 0.51 -11.03 5.28
CA PHE A 52 1.11 -12.34 5.58
C PHE A 52 0.12 -13.51 5.61
N ASP A 53 -1.15 -13.26 5.28
CA ASP A 53 -2.16 -14.30 5.19
C ASP A 53 -2.49 -14.51 3.71
N ARG A 54 -1.81 -15.46 3.07
CA ARG A 54 -1.99 -15.84 1.66
C ARG A 54 -2.95 -17.03 1.59
N PRO A 55 -4.26 -16.80 1.38
CA PRO A 55 -5.25 -17.88 1.41
C PRO A 55 -5.03 -18.85 0.24
N ASP A 56 -4.52 -18.35 -0.89
CA ASP A 56 -4.13 -19.10 -2.08
C ASP A 56 -3.05 -20.13 -1.79
N ILE A 57 -2.02 -19.72 -1.07
CA ILE A 57 -0.92 -20.58 -0.65
C ILE A 57 -1.41 -21.64 0.34
N LYS A 58 -2.34 -21.29 1.24
CA LYS A 58 -2.97 -22.26 2.15
C LYS A 58 -3.76 -23.32 1.38
N VAL A 59 -4.60 -22.91 0.43
CA VAL A 59 -5.39 -23.84 -0.41
C VAL A 59 -4.46 -24.76 -1.22
N LEU A 60 -3.41 -24.21 -1.84
CA LEU A 60 -2.41 -25.01 -2.55
C LEU A 60 -1.72 -26.02 -1.62
N PHE A 61 -1.29 -25.58 -0.44
CA PHE A 61 -0.61 -26.44 0.52
C PHE A 61 -1.53 -27.53 1.08
N ASP A 62 -2.79 -27.21 1.36
CA ASP A 62 -3.80 -28.18 1.79
C ASP A 62 -4.11 -29.21 0.70
N PHE A 63 -4.13 -28.78 -0.58
CA PHE A 63 -4.27 -29.69 -1.71
C PHE A 63 -3.08 -30.63 -1.83
N ILE A 64 -1.84 -30.11 -1.79
CA ILE A 64 -0.63 -30.92 -1.81
C ILE A 64 -0.65 -31.92 -0.66
N LYS A 65 -0.92 -31.47 0.56
CA LYS A 65 -0.97 -32.33 1.74
C LYS A 65 -1.91 -33.53 1.56
N LYS A 66 -3.09 -33.31 0.97
CA LYS A 66 -4.11 -34.36 0.75
C LYS A 66 -3.77 -35.31 -0.42
N ASN A 67 -3.01 -34.85 -1.40
CA ASN A 67 -2.83 -35.55 -2.68
C ASN A 67 -1.37 -35.84 -3.04
N HIS A 68 -0.43 -35.64 -2.11
CA HIS A 68 1.01 -35.73 -2.38
C HIS A 68 1.44 -37.07 -2.98
N ASP A 69 0.82 -38.18 -2.60
CA ASP A 69 1.10 -39.52 -3.17
C ASP A 69 0.81 -39.62 -4.68
N GLN A 70 0.09 -38.65 -5.25
CA GLN A 70 -0.30 -38.60 -6.66
C GLN A 70 0.31 -37.40 -7.39
N ILE A 71 1.20 -36.64 -6.76
CA ILE A 71 1.77 -35.41 -7.34
C ILE A 71 3.28 -35.46 -7.18
N ASP A 72 3.99 -35.27 -8.29
CA ASP A 72 5.45 -35.19 -8.30
C ASP A 72 5.93 -33.74 -8.36
N TYR A 73 5.19 -32.87 -9.07
CA TYR A 73 5.67 -31.55 -9.44
C TYR A 73 4.70 -30.41 -9.12
N LEU A 74 5.22 -29.33 -8.55
CA LEU A 74 4.59 -28.02 -8.52
C LEU A 74 5.17 -27.16 -9.65
N VAL A 75 4.40 -26.94 -10.70
CA VAL A 75 4.86 -26.28 -11.92
C VAL A 75 4.44 -24.82 -11.94
N VAL A 76 5.43 -23.94 -12.07
CA VAL A 76 5.24 -22.50 -12.27
C VAL A 76 5.92 -22.06 -13.55
N ALA A 77 5.42 -20.99 -14.18
CA ALA A 77 6.07 -20.44 -15.37
C ALA A 77 7.49 -19.94 -15.05
N GLU A 78 7.65 -19.24 -13.93
CA GLU A 78 8.91 -18.72 -13.37
C GLU A 78 8.83 -18.78 -11.85
N LEU A 79 9.96 -19.00 -11.16
CA LEU A 79 10.01 -19.01 -9.69
C LEU A 79 9.46 -17.72 -9.07
N THR A 80 9.61 -16.57 -9.73
CA THR A 80 9.06 -15.26 -9.28
C THR A 80 7.52 -15.21 -9.21
N ARG A 81 6.83 -16.14 -9.90
CA ARG A 81 5.37 -16.25 -9.85
C ARG A 81 4.90 -16.92 -8.58
N PHE A 82 5.69 -17.82 -8.01
CA PHE A 82 5.40 -18.49 -6.75
C PHE A 82 5.37 -17.50 -5.58
N SER A 83 6.45 -16.73 -5.37
CA SER A 83 6.50 -15.68 -4.34
C SER A 83 7.35 -14.49 -4.78
N ARG A 84 7.03 -13.30 -4.24
CA ARG A 84 7.81 -12.08 -4.45
C ARG A 84 8.96 -11.93 -3.46
N ILE A 85 8.89 -12.62 -2.32
CA ILE A 85 9.90 -12.57 -1.26
C ILE A 85 10.69 -13.87 -1.33
N ALA A 86 11.97 -13.78 -1.69
CA ALA A 86 12.83 -14.94 -1.91
C ALA A 86 12.90 -15.88 -0.69
N GLY A 87 13.08 -15.31 0.51
CA GLY A 87 13.18 -16.11 1.75
C GLY A 87 11.93 -16.96 2.02
N ASP A 88 10.74 -16.35 1.92
CA ASP A 88 9.48 -17.07 2.10
C ASP A 88 9.28 -18.14 1.03
N ALA A 89 9.69 -17.85 -0.22
CA ALA A 89 9.60 -18.77 -1.33
C ALA A 89 10.45 -20.03 -1.09
N ILE A 90 11.73 -19.83 -0.77
CA ILE A 90 12.69 -20.90 -0.51
C ILE A 90 12.18 -21.76 0.65
N ASN A 91 11.82 -21.14 1.78
CA ASN A 91 11.28 -21.85 2.94
C ASN A 91 10.06 -22.71 2.58
N MET A 92 9.15 -22.19 1.76
CA MET A 92 7.93 -22.91 1.40
C MET A 92 8.20 -24.08 0.44
N VAL A 93 9.02 -23.88 -0.59
CA VAL A 93 9.39 -24.96 -1.52
C VAL A 93 10.14 -26.07 -0.79
N THR A 94 11.12 -25.72 0.06
CA THR A 94 11.87 -26.71 0.84
C THR A 94 10.95 -27.50 1.76
N LYS A 95 9.97 -26.85 2.41
CA LYS A 95 8.96 -27.54 3.23
C LYS A 95 8.07 -28.47 2.41
N ILE A 96 7.61 -28.03 1.24
CA ILE A 96 6.77 -28.85 0.36
C ILE A 96 7.53 -30.12 -0.04
N GLN A 97 8.77 -30.00 -0.48
CA GLN A 97 9.55 -31.17 -0.87
C GLN A 97 9.90 -32.06 0.33
N ALA A 98 10.28 -31.48 1.46
CA ALA A 98 10.65 -32.25 2.66
C ALA A 98 9.48 -33.09 3.22
N LEU A 99 8.27 -32.54 3.18
CA LEU A 99 7.10 -33.18 3.79
C LEU A 99 6.33 -34.07 2.83
N TYR A 100 6.38 -33.78 1.53
CA TYR A 100 5.46 -34.35 0.54
C TYR A 100 6.16 -34.87 -0.73
N ASP A 101 7.49 -34.78 -0.82
CA ASP A 101 8.30 -35.15 -1.99
C ASP A 101 7.88 -34.48 -3.32
N VAL A 102 7.16 -33.35 -3.23
CA VAL A 102 6.76 -32.55 -4.39
C VAL A 102 7.87 -31.55 -4.72
N ARG A 103 8.40 -31.62 -5.95
CA ARG A 103 9.48 -30.73 -6.42
C ARG A 103 8.92 -29.53 -7.17
N ILE A 104 9.54 -28.36 -7.04
CA ILE A 104 9.15 -27.19 -7.83
C ILE A 104 9.80 -27.23 -9.22
N VAL A 105 9.06 -26.77 -10.22
CA VAL A 105 9.51 -26.66 -11.60
C VAL A 105 9.37 -25.22 -12.09
N SER A 106 10.44 -24.71 -12.69
CA SER A 106 10.41 -23.48 -13.49
C SER A 106 10.29 -23.85 -14.97
N ALA A 107 9.06 -23.80 -15.50
CA ALA A 107 8.76 -24.25 -16.85
C ALA A 107 9.50 -23.43 -17.93
N SER A 108 9.64 -22.10 -17.74
CA SER A 108 10.39 -21.23 -18.67
C SER A 108 11.87 -21.59 -18.78
N ARG A 109 12.47 -22.14 -17.72
CA ARG A 109 13.87 -22.58 -17.68
C ARG A 109 14.03 -24.08 -17.91
N GLY A 110 12.93 -24.82 -18.07
CA GLY A 110 12.94 -26.28 -18.14
C GLY A 110 13.56 -26.98 -16.93
N SER A 111 13.64 -26.30 -15.78
CA SER A 111 14.41 -26.76 -14.63
C SER A 111 13.50 -27.33 -13.54
N ILE A 112 13.82 -28.53 -13.08
CA ILE A 112 13.21 -29.19 -11.91
C ILE A 112 14.19 -29.01 -10.76
N TYR A 113 13.72 -28.45 -9.64
CA TYR A 113 14.59 -28.19 -8.49
C TYR A 113 14.39 -29.25 -7.41
N ASP A 114 15.49 -29.84 -6.99
CA ASP A 114 15.59 -30.74 -5.86
C ASP A 114 16.24 -29.98 -4.70
N CYS A 115 15.43 -29.56 -3.72
CA CYS A 115 15.87 -28.80 -2.56
C CYS A 115 16.78 -29.60 -1.61
N MET A 116 16.88 -30.91 -1.79
CA MET A 116 17.75 -31.78 -0.99
C MET A 116 19.12 -31.97 -1.66
N ASP A 117 19.24 -31.64 -2.95
CA ASP A 117 20.52 -31.58 -3.65
C ASP A 117 21.17 -30.20 -3.47
N HIS A 118 22.44 -30.18 -3.09
CA HIS A 118 23.17 -28.95 -2.80
C HIS A 118 23.22 -27.99 -4.00
N ASN A 119 23.53 -28.51 -5.19
CA ASN A 119 23.67 -27.70 -6.39
C ASN A 119 22.31 -27.15 -6.85
N SER A 120 21.29 -28.00 -6.87
CA SER A 120 19.94 -27.62 -7.27
C SER A 120 19.33 -26.60 -6.30
N PHE A 121 19.50 -26.78 -4.98
CA PHE A 121 19.11 -25.80 -3.97
C PHE A 121 19.82 -24.45 -4.18
N PHE A 122 21.13 -24.46 -4.44
CA PHE A 122 21.90 -23.24 -4.68
C PHE A 122 21.39 -22.47 -5.91
N ILE A 123 21.19 -23.14 -7.05
CA ILE A 123 20.69 -22.51 -8.28
C ILE A 123 19.27 -21.98 -8.07
N MET A 124 18.38 -22.75 -7.44
CA MET A 124 17.03 -22.32 -7.10
C MET A 124 17.06 -21.03 -6.24
N GLY A 125 17.91 -21.02 -5.20
CA GLY A 125 18.08 -19.88 -4.31
C GLY A 125 18.56 -18.64 -5.06
N LEU A 126 19.56 -18.79 -5.94
CA LEU A 126 20.07 -17.70 -6.77
C LEU A 126 18.97 -17.11 -7.66
N GLU A 127 18.14 -17.95 -8.29
CA GLU A 127 17.04 -17.48 -9.14
C GLU A 127 15.97 -16.71 -8.37
N PHE A 128 15.59 -17.19 -7.18
CA PHE A 128 14.69 -16.45 -6.30
C PHE A 128 15.28 -15.09 -5.90
N LEU A 129 16.57 -15.04 -5.58
CA LEU A 129 17.27 -13.80 -5.24
C LEU A 129 17.37 -12.83 -6.41
N MET A 130 17.65 -13.31 -7.62
CA MET A 130 17.67 -12.50 -8.84
C MET A 130 16.31 -11.86 -9.10
N GLY A 131 15.23 -12.66 -9.05
CA GLY A 131 13.87 -12.14 -9.23
C GLY A 131 13.46 -11.15 -8.15
N ASN A 132 13.88 -11.36 -6.90
CA ASN A 132 13.65 -10.39 -5.82
C ASN A 132 14.43 -9.09 -6.05
N SER A 133 15.68 -9.17 -6.52
CA SER A 133 16.51 -8.01 -6.87
C SER A 133 15.87 -7.15 -7.97
N GLU A 134 15.34 -7.78 -9.02
CA GLU A 134 14.61 -7.08 -10.09
C GLU A 134 13.36 -6.37 -9.58
N ASN A 135 12.61 -6.99 -8.66
CA ASN A 135 11.44 -6.37 -8.04
C ASN A 135 11.84 -5.17 -7.18
N ILE A 136 12.91 -5.29 -6.39
CA ILE A 136 13.47 -4.18 -5.59
C ILE A 136 13.91 -3.03 -6.51
N LYS A 137 14.62 -3.34 -7.60
CA LYS A 137 15.03 -2.35 -8.60
C LYS A 137 13.83 -1.62 -9.20
N ARG A 138 12.82 -2.35 -9.68
CA ARG A 138 11.59 -1.75 -10.24
C ARG A 138 10.88 -0.85 -9.25
N GLN A 139 10.76 -1.28 -7.99
CA GLN A 139 10.15 -0.46 -6.93
C GLN A 139 10.98 0.80 -6.66
N ASN A 140 12.31 0.68 -6.66
CA ASN A 140 13.21 1.83 -6.51
C ASN A 140 13.06 2.82 -7.66
N ASP A 141 12.97 2.35 -8.90
CA ASP A 141 12.82 3.19 -10.09
C ASP A 141 11.47 3.93 -10.08
N ILE A 142 10.38 3.24 -9.71
CA ILE A 142 9.05 3.87 -9.54
C ILE A 142 9.11 4.95 -8.46
N ASN A 143 9.68 4.67 -7.29
CA ASN A 143 9.76 5.64 -6.19
C ASN A 143 10.67 6.82 -6.54
N ALA A 144 11.79 6.57 -7.25
CA ALA A 144 12.66 7.61 -7.75
C ALA A 144 11.93 8.50 -8.77
N GLY A 145 11.17 7.92 -9.69
CA GLY A 145 10.34 8.64 -10.65
C GLY A 145 9.28 9.51 -9.97
N ILE A 146 8.57 8.96 -8.97
CA ILE A 146 7.58 9.71 -8.18
C ILE A 146 8.25 10.87 -7.42
N TYR A 147 9.40 10.62 -6.80
CA TYR A 147 10.14 11.65 -6.08
C TYR A 147 10.57 12.78 -7.03
N THR A 148 11.26 12.44 -8.13
CA THR A 148 11.70 13.40 -9.15
C THR A 148 10.54 14.22 -9.70
N ALA A 149 9.42 13.58 -10.03
CA ALA A 149 8.27 14.29 -10.55
C ALA A 149 7.68 15.28 -9.55
N LYS A 150 7.59 14.91 -8.26
CA LYS A 150 7.00 15.78 -7.23
C LYS A 150 7.95 16.86 -6.72
N ALA A 151 9.16 16.48 -6.33
CA ALA A 151 10.14 17.37 -5.71
C ALA A 151 10.89 18.24 -6.72
N ILE A 152 11.25 17.68 -7.89
CA ILE A 152 12.10 18.38 -8.87
C ILE A 152 11.22 19.03 -9.95
N LYS A 153 10.29 18.29 -10.55
CA LYS A 153 9.42 18.82 -11.61
C LYS A 153 8.19 19.59 -11.09
N GLY A 154 7.87 19.48 -9.78
CA GLY A 154 6.69 20.11 -9.18
C GLY A 154 5.35 19.55 -9.65
N LEU A 155 5.31 18.35 -10.25
CA LEU A 155 4.10 17.76 -10.80
C LEU A 155 3.23 17.15 -9.71
N TRP A 156 1.92 17.33 -9.82
CA TRP A 156 0.97 16.66 -8.95
C TRP A 156 0.71 15.23 -9.43
N ILE A 157 1.29 14.24 -8.73
CA ILE A 157 1.11 12.82 -9.04
C ILE A 157 0.38 12.12 -7.90
N GLN A 158 -0.91 11.86 -8.12
CA GLN A 158 -1.73 11.02 -7.25
C GLN A 158 -2.76 10.21 -8.05
N GLY A 159 -2.85 8.92 -7.75
CA GLY A 159 -3.77 7.98 -8.42
C GLY A 159 -5.24 8.14 -8.03
N GLY A 160 -5.54 8.86 -6.93
CA GLY A 160 -6.91 9.10 -6.47
C GLY A 160 -7.62 10.25 -7.18
N PRO A 161 -8.88 10.58 -6.85
CA PRO A 161 -9.59 11.72 -7.42
C PRO A 161 -8.86 13.05 -7.15
N ALA A 162 -9.18 14.10 -7.92
CA ALA A 162 -8.67 15.43 -7.64
C ALA A 162 -9.08 15.87 -6.22
N PRO A 163 -8.26 16.65 -5.51
CA PRO A 163 -8.71 17.35 -4.32
C PRO A 163 -9.93 18.21 -4.63
N PHE A 164 -10.86 18.31 -3.67
CA PHE A 164 -12.05 19.16 -3.81
C PHE A 164 -11.63 20.62 -4.08
N GLY A 165 -12.35 21.33 -4.94
CA GLY A 165 -11.94 22.66 -5.44
C GLY A 165 -11.10 22.58 -6.72
N TYR A 166 -10.68 21.39 -7.15
CA TYR A 166 -9.88 21.18 -8.34
C TYR A 166 -10.44 20.05 -9.21
N LYS A 167 -10.17 20.14 -10.52
CA LYS A 167 -10.36 19.07 -11.50
C LYS A 167 -9.03 18.71 -12.15
N LYS A 168 -8.92 17.48 -12.63
CA LYS A 168 -7.74 17.05 -13.41
C LYS A 168 -7.96 17.41 -14.88
N GLU A 169 -6.95 18.00 -15.49
CA GLU A 169 -6.93 18.30 -16.92
C GLU A 169 -5.60 17.83 -17.52
N GLY A 170 -5.58 17.58 -18.83
CA GLY A 170 -4.40 17.10 -19.56
C GLY A 170 -4.17 15.59 -19.45
N LYS A 171 -3.22 15.09 -20.22
CA LYS A 171 -2.79 13.68 -20.24
C LYS A 171 -1.27 13.61 -20.04
N ASN A 172 -0.77 12.46 -19.55
CA ASN A 172 0.66 12.20 -19.38
C ASN A 172 1.39 13.32 -18.62
N GLU A 173 2.42 13.93 -19.22
CA GLU A 173 3.24 14.98 -18.62
C GLU A 173 2.54 16.35 -18.54
N GLU A 174 1.43 16.55 -19.25
CA GLU A 174 0.63 17.77 -19.21
C GLU A 174 -0.45 17.73 -18.12
N ARG A 175 -0.55 16.61 -17.39
CA ARG A 175 -1.57 16.44 -16.36
C ARG A 175 -1.39 17.49 -15.26
N ARG A 176 -2.41 18.31 -15.06
CA ARG A 176 -2.43 19.40 -14.09
C ARG A 176 -3.74 19.46 -13.31
N LEU A 177 -3.72 20.23 -12.23
CA LEU A 177 -4.92 20.60 -11.48
C LEU A 177 -5.36 21.98 -11.93
N VAL A 178 -6.63 22.10 -12.30
CA VAL A 178 -7.27 23.36 -12.67
C VAL A 178 -8.38 23.62 -11.65
N ILE A 179 -8.56 24.88 -11.27
CA ILE A 179 -9.59 25.25 -10.30
C ILE A 179 -10.97 24.89 -10.85
N ASN A 180 -11.80 24.29 -10.00
CA ASN A 180 -13.23 24.17 -10.21
C ASN A 180 -13.92 25.24 -9.35
N GLU A 181 -14.27 26.38 -9.94
CA GLU A 181 -14.79 27.53 -9.20
C GLU A 181 -16.00 27.20 -8.31
N SER A 182 -16.90 26.34 -8.77
CA SER A 182 -18.08 25.93 -7.97
C SER A 182 -17.70 25.28 -6.63
N GLU A 183 -16.62 24.48 -6.62
CA GLU A 183 -16.10 23.86 -5.41
C GLU A 183 -15.11 24.77 -4.67
N ALA A 184 -14.36 25.60 -5.40
CA ALA A 184 -13.37 26.51 -4.85
C ALA A 184 -14.00 27.59 -3.96
N ILE A 185 -15.21 28.07 -4.29
CA ILE A 185 -15.98 28.98 -3.43
C ILE A 185 -16.19 28.38 -2.04
N VAL A 186 -16.51 27.07 -1.97
CA VAL A 186 -16.68 26.37 -0.70
C VAL A 186 -15.37 26.25 0.07
N VAL A 187 -14.24 26.03 -0.64
CA VAL A 187 -12.92 26.04 -0.03
C VAL A 187 -12.60 27.42 0.55
N ARG A 188 -12.80 28.52 -0.21
CA ARG A 188 -12.58 29.89 0.28
C ARG A 188 -13.44 30.18 1.53
N TYR A 189 -14.72 29.82 1.49
CA TYR A 189 -15.63 29.92 2.64
C TYR A 189 -15.08 29.18 3.88
N ILE A 190 -14.59 27.94 3.72
CA ILE A 190 -14.03 27.16 4.83
C ILE A 190 -12.86 27.91 5.49
N TYR A 191 -11.95 28.48 4.69
CA TYR A 191 -10.80 29.23 5.21
C TYR A 191 -11.25 30.51 5.92
N GLU A 192 -12.12 31.29 5.30
CA GLU A 192 -12.66 32.54 5.87
C GLU A 192 -13.39 32.28 7.19
N ALA A 193 -14.35 31.36 7.21
CA ALA A 193 -15.12 31.03 8.40
C ALA A 193 -14.23 30.51 9.54
N PHE A 194 -13.21 29.73 9.21
CA PHE A 194 -12.24 29.26 10.20
C PHE A 194 -11.41 30.41 10.77
N ILE A 195 -10.94 31.34 9.94
CA ILE A 195 -10.21 32.54 10.40
C ILE A 195 -11.10 33.41 11.28
N SER A 196 -12.37 33.60 10.92
CA SER A 196 -13.36 34.36 11.70
C SER A 196 -13.75 33.69 13.03
N GLY A 197 -13.33 32.45 13.27
CA GLY A 197 -13.55 31.77 14.56
C GLY A 197 -14.87 31.00 14.65
N VAL A 198 -15.50 30.72 13.52
CA VAL A 198 -16.66 29.82 13.48
C VAL A 198 -16.25 28.43 13.95
N ALA A 199 -17.06 27.81 14.79
CA ALA A 199 -16.79 26.47 15.30
C ALA A 199 -16.75 25.44 14.14
N LEU A 200 -15.78 24.53 14.15
CA LEU A 200 -15.54 23.57 13.06
C LEU A 200 -16.78 22.76 12.68
N TYR A 201 -17.65 22.40 13.63
CA TYR A 201 -18.88 21.66 13.34
C TYR A 201 -19.87 22.47 12.49
N LYS A 202 -20.00 23.79 12.75
CA LYS A 202 -20.85 24.69 11.95
C LYS A 202 -20.28 24.89 10.55
N ILE A 203 -18.95 25.01 10.43
CA ILE A 203 -18.27 25.10 9.13
C ILE A 203 -18.55 23.84 8.32
N LYS A 204 -18.49 22.64 8.94
CA LYS A 204 -18.78 21.37 8.27
C LYS A 204 -20.22 21.30 7.77
N GLU A 205 -21.18 21.68 8.61
CA GLU A 205 -22.60 21.69 8.26
C GLU A 205 -22.85 22.62 7.06
N LYS A 206 -22.35 23.86 7.14
CA LYS A 206 -22.54 24.81 6.05
C LYS A 206 -21.80 24.41 4.77
N ALA A 207 -20.57 23.91 4.87
CA ALA A 207 -19.83 23.42 3.71
C ALA A 207 -20.55 22.25 3.01
N LYS A 208 -21.22 21.38 3.77
CA LYS A 208 -22.04 20.29 3.23
C LYS A 208 -23.23 20.82 2.44
N GLU A 209 -23.96 21.81 2.97
CA GLU A 209 -25.04 22.49 2.24
C GLU A 209 -24.56 23.12 0.94
N LEU A 210 -23.36 23.70 0.96
CA LEU A 210 -22.75 24.34 -0.20
C LEU A 210 -22.17 23.34 -1.22
N GLY A 211 -22.24 22.03 -0.97
CA GLY A 211 -21.86 21.00 -1.94
C GLY A 211 -20.58 20.22 -1.62
N LEU A 212 -20.03 20.32 -0.40
CA LEU A 212 -18.95 19.44 0.05
C LEU A 212 -19.49 18.00 0.21
N LYS A 213 -19.32 17.19 -0.84
CA LYS A 213 -19.83 15.80 -0.90
C LYS A 213 -19.13 14.83 0.07
N ARG A 214 -17.97 15.20 0.61
CA ARG A 214 -17.09 14.27 1.35
C ARG A 214 -17.50 14.15 2.82
N MET A 215 -18.10 13.02 3.17
CA MET A 215 -18.79 12.75 4.45
C MET A 215 -17.90 12.37 5.65
N GLY A 216 -16.58 12.56 5.56
CA GLY A 216 -15.67 12.22 6.66
C GLY A 216 -15.72 13.26 7.78
N THR A 217 -15.67 12.82 9.04
CA THR A 217 -15.60 13.73 10.21
C THR A 217 -14.39 14.68 10.19
N THR A 218 -13.39 14.41 9.35
CA THR A 218 -12.15 15.19 9.19
C THR A 218 -12.03 15.90 7.83
N ALA A 219 -13.12 15.97 7.04
CA ALA A 219 -13.06 16.51 5.69
C ALA A 219 -12.62 17.99 5.65
N VAL A 220 -13.19 18.83 6.53
CA VAL A 220 -12.85 20.25 6.62
C VAL A 220 -11.43 20.46 7.16
N GLU A 221 -11.02 19.70 8.18
CA GLU A 221 -9.66 19.75 8.71
C GLU A 221 -8.63 19.38 7.66
N ARG A 222 -8.91 18.34 6.86
CA ARG A 222 -8.05 17.95 5.73
C ARG A 222 -7.96 19.04 4.67
N ILE A 223 -9.02 19.82 4.45
CA ILE A 223 -8.97 20.98 3.54
C ILE A 223 -8.02 22.04 4.13
N LEU A 224 -8.27 22.45 5.39
CA LEU A 224 -7.47 23.47 6.08
C LEU A 224 -5.98 23.11 6.20
N THR A 225 -5.64 21.83 6.32
CA THR A 225 -4.25 21.36 6.49
C THR A 225 -3.59 20.85 5.21
N ASN A 226 -4.27 20.86 4.06
CA ASN A 226 -3.66 20.37 2.81
C ASN A 226 -2.89 21.48 2.09
N PRO A 227 -1.54 21.39 1.97
CA PRO A 227 -0.72 22.46 1.40
C PRO A 227 -1.02 22.78 -0.07
N LEU A 228 -1.77 21.90 -0.73
CA LEU A 228 -2.14 22.07 -2.13
C LEU A 228 -2.94 23.34 -2.39
N TYR A 229 -3.77 23.78 -1.44
CA TYR A 229 -4.59 24.97 -1.60
C TYR A 229 -3.80 26.28 -1.63
N TYR A 230 -2.56 26.29 -1.13
CA TYR A 230 -1.64 27.42 -1.25
C TYR A 230 -0.47 27.16 -2.22
N GLY A 231 -0.54 26.06 -2.98
CA GLY A 231 0.39 25.78 -4.08
C GLY A 231 1.57 24.87 -3.76
N PHE A 232 1.51 24.11 -2.66
CA PHE A 232 2.58 23.19 -2.28
C PHE A 232 2.07 21.75 -2.13
N GLN A 233 2.97 20.78 -2.19
CA GLN A 233 2.66 19.38 -1.92
C GLN A 233 3.66 18.77 -0.95
N HIS A 234 3.18 17.83 -0.15
CA HIS A 234 4.06 16.99 0.67
C HIS A 234 4.74 15.93 -0.18
N VAL A 235 6.06 15.90 -0.13
CA VAL A 235 6.90 14.86 -0.74
C VAL A 235 7.59 14.08 0.36
N LYS A 236 7.48 12.75 0.30
CA LYS A 236 8.17 11.87 1.24
C LYS A 236 9.67 11.87 0.92
N PRO A 237 10.54 11.82 1.94
CA PRO A 237 11.98 11.64 1.70
C PRO A 237 12.21 10.34 0.93
N TRP A 238 13.24 10.34 0.08
CA TRP A 238 13.59 9.16 -0.71
C TRP A 238 15.12 8.99 -0.78
N LYS A 239 15.61 7.92 -0.15
CA LYS A 239 17.05 7.67 0.05
C LYS A 239 17.72 8.89 0.70
N GLN A 240 18.76 9.44 0.08
CA GLN A 240 19.48 10.61 0.57
C GLN A 240 18.75 11.94 0.30
N ASN A 241 17.63 11.91 -0.45
CA ASN A 241 16.91 13.12 -0.80
C ASN A 241 15.91 13.51 0.31
N PRO A 242 15.86 14.80 0.71
CA PRO A 242 14.99 15.27 1.76
C PRO A 242 13.51 15.17 1.38
N GLY A 243 12.66 15.05 2.40
CA GLY A 243 11.22 15.21 2.25
C GLY A 243 10.79 16.60 2.70
N GLY A 244 9.52 16.92 2.53
CA GLY A 244 8.97 18.19 3.00
C GLY A 244 7.91 18.76 2.09
N LEU A 245 7.81 20.09 2.11
CA LEU A 245 6.92 20.87 1.27
C LEU A 245 7.66 21.32 0.02
N TYR A 246 7.12 20.96 -1.14
CA TYR A 246 7.65 21.36 -2.45
C TYR A 246 6.59 22.12 -3.23
N PRO A 247 6.97 23.17 -3.98
CA PRO A 247 6.03 23.94 -4.77
C PRO A 247 5.47 23.09 -5.92
N LEU A 248 4.20 23.34 -6.26
CA LEU A 248 3.57 22.78 -7.45
C LEU A 248 3.87 23.67 -8.67
N LYS A 249 4.22 23.04 -9.80
CA LYS A 249 4.40 23.72 -11.08
C LYS A 249 3.06 23.77 -11.83
N ASN A 250 2.77 24.87 -12.51
CA ASN A 250 1.56 25.06 -13.32
C ASN A 250 0.26 24.84 -12.51
N HIS A 251 0.26 25.27 -11.24
CA HIS A 251 -0.86 25.10 -10.31
C HIS A 251 -1.28 26.45 -9.76
N GLU A 252 -2.57 26.75 -9.85
CA GLU A 252 -3.15 27.97 -9.30
C GLU A 252 -3.69 27.72 -7.88
N PRO A 253 -3.16 28.42 -6.84
CA PRO A 253 -3.63 28.26 -5.48
C PRO A 253 -5.00 28.92 -5.29
N ILE A 254 -5.90 28.25 -4.56
CA ILE A 254 -7.20 28.82 -4.16
C ILE A 254 -7.04 29.82 -3.00
N VAL A 255 -5.99 29.64 -2.20
CA VAL A 255 -5.74 30.39 -0.96
C VAL A 255 -4.35 31.03 -1.03
N ASP A 256 -4.24 32.30 -0.66
CA ASP A 256 -2.96 33.00 -0.63
C ASP A 256 -2.08 32.57 0.58
N PRO A 257 -0.76 32.81 0.52
CA PRO A 257 0.16 32.41 1.59
C PRO A 257 -0.16 33.00 2.97
N THR A 258 -0.74 34.21 3.03
CA THR A 258 -1.08 34.89 4.30
C THR A 258 -2.25 34.18 4.96
N THR A 259 -3.32 33.94 4.22
CA THR A 259 -4.50 33.19 4.68
C THR A 259 -4.10 31.79 5.16
N TRP A 260 -3.26 31.09 4.39
CA TRP A 260 -2.75 29.78 4.78
C TRP A 260 -1.94 29.81 6.09
N LYS A 261 -1.07 30.81 6.26
CA LYS A 261 -0.27 30.97 7.48
C LYS A 261 -1.15 31.23 8.70
N LEU A 262 -2.14 32.12 8.57
CA LEU A 262 -3.10 32.44 9.65
C LEU A 262 -3.86 31.19 10.11
N VAL A 263 -4.36 30.38 9.18
CA VAL A 263 -5.04 29.12 9.49
C VAL A 263 -4.12 28.17 10.26
N ASN A 264 -2.89 27.95 9.79
CA ASN A 264 -1.96 27.03 10.45
C ASN A 264 -1.56 27.50 11.85
N GLU A 265 -1.36 28.80 12.05
CA GLU A 265 -1.10 29.36 13.38
C GLU A 265 -2.30 29.15 14.32
N LYS A 266 -3.52 29.36 13.82
CA LYS A 266 -4.74 29.14 14.59
C LYS A 266 -4.94 27.67 14.96
N ILE A 267 -4.67 26.74 14.04
CA ILE A 267 -4.68 25.30 14.31
C ILE A 267 -3.67 24.96 15.40
N LYS A 268 -2.42 25.44 15.31
CA LYS A 268 -1.37 25.22 16.32
C LYS A 268 -1.76 25.75 17.70
N ARG A 269 -2.45 26.90 17.77
CA ARG A 269 -2.96 27.47 19.03
C ARG A 269 -4.10 26.63 19.61
N GLY A 270 -4.98 26.08 18.77
CA GLY A 270 -6.09 25.21 19.18
C GLY A 270 -5.67 23.82 19.65
N THR A 271 -4.48 23.35 19.25
CA THR A 271 -3.88 22.08 19.72
C THR A 271 -3.21 22.17 21.09
N LYS A 272 -3.25 23.31 21.79
CA LYS A 272 -2.84 23.35 23.20
C LYS A 272 -3.71 22.36 23.98
N GLU A 273 -3.07 21.38 24.60
CA GLU A 273 -3.75 20.34 25.35
C GLU A 273 -4.67 20.97 26.39
N ARG A 274 -5.99 20.78 26.22
CA ARG A 274 -6.92 21.00 27.33
C ARG A 274 -6.58 19.94 28.37
N LYS A 275 -6.00 20.36 29.48
CA LYS A 275 -5.94 19.55 30.70
C LYS A 275 -7.37 19.38 31.20
N ILE A 276 -7.96 18.24 30.86
CA ILE A 276 -9.24 17.82 31.45
C ILE A 276 -8.87 17.22 32.79
N TYR A 277 -9.13 17.98 33.85
CA TYR A 277 -9.02 17.50 35.22
C TYR A 277 -10.26 16.65 35.51
N ASP A 278 -10.02 15.38 35.81
CA ASP A 278 -11.01 14.43 36.26
C ASP A 278 -10.59 13.99 37.65
N ASP A 279 -11.45 14.21 38.65
CA ASP A 279 -11.15 13.88 40.05
C ASP A 279 -10.91 12.38 40.24
N GLN A 280 -11.45 11.52 39.37
CA GLN A 280 -11.18 10.08 39.40
C GLN A 280 -9.82 9.71 38.80
N ILE A 281 -9.21 10.60 38.01
CA ILE A 281 -7.91 10.39 37.36
C ILE A 281 -7.07 11.68 37.46
N PRO A 282 -6.71 12.12 38.68
CA PRO A 282 -6.16 13.45 38.92
C PRO A 282 -4.77 13.67 38.30
N LEU A 283 -4.06 12.58 37.96
CA LEU A 283 -2.72 12.61 37.38
C LEU A 283 -2.72 12.53 35.84
N ARG A 284 -3.90 12.50 35.20
CA ARG A 284 -4.03 12.46 33.73
C ARG A 284 -3.41 13.71 33.10
N GLY A 285 -2.44 13.52 32.21
CA GLY A 285 -1.77 14.65 31.54
C GLY A 285 -0.83 15.47 32.45
N ALA A 286 -0.56 15.01 33.67
CA ALA A 286 0.41 15.63 34.59
C ALA A 286 1.73 14.84 34.64
N LEU A 287 1.68 13.52 34.46
CA LEU A 287 2.85 12.65 34.46
C LEU A 287 3.35 12.38 33.03
N SER A 288 4.67 12.35 32.85
CA SER A 288 5.32 11.98 31.60
C SER A 288 5.90 10.57 31.67
N CYS A 289 5.71 9.78 30.62
CA CYS A 289 6.40 8.51 30.43
C CYS A 289 7.89 8.75 30.11
N HIS A 290 8.74 7.75 30.34
CA HIS A 290 10.15 7.77 29.94
C HIS A 290 10.36 8.04 28.43
N CYS A 291 9.34 7.81 27.60
CA CYS A 291 9.35 8.13 26.17
C CYS A 291 8.95 9.59 25.84
N GLY A 292 8.79 10.45 26.85
CA GLY A 292 8.45 11.86 26.69
C GLY A 292 6.97 12.16 26.40
N LYS A 293 6.12 11.14 26.26
CA LYS A 293 4.67 11.30 26.08
C LYS A 293 3.98 11.41 27.44
N LEU A 294 2.94 12.24 27.54
CA LEU A 294 2.12 12.32 28.74
C LEU A 294 1.33 11.02 28.96
N LEU A 295 1.25 10.59 30.22
CA LEU A 295 0.42 9.47 30.62
C LEU A 295 -1.05 9.87 30.54
N THR A 296 -1.83 9.00 29.90
CA THR A 296 -3.29 9.08 29.87
C THR A 296 -3.86 8.07 30.85
N GLY A 297 -5.09 8.31 31.34
CA GLY A 297 -5.79 7.36 32.19
C GLY A 297 -7.22 7.18 31.71
N ALA A 298 -7.76 5.99 31.96
CA ALA A 298 -9.14 5.63 31.72
C ALA A 298 -9.64 4.77 32.88
N ALA A 299 -10.91 4.92 33.26
CA ALA A 299 -11.53 4.05 34.26
C ALA A 299 -11.56 2.60 33.74
N SER A 300 -11.11 1.66 34.57
CA SER A 300 -11.23 0.23 34.26
C SER A 300 -12.69 -0.20 34.32
N LYS A 301 -13.15 -0.94 33.30
CA LYS A 301 -14.49 -1.57 33.30
C LYS A 301 -14.53 -2.93 34.01
N GLY A 302 -13.40 -3.38 34.58
CA GLY A 302 -13.30 -4.63 35.32
C GLY A 302 -13.82 -4.48 36.76
N LYS A 303 -14.48 -5.52 37.28
CA LYS A 303 -14.94 -5.58 38.68
C LYS A 303 -13.79 -5.26 39.64
N ILE A 304 -14.02 -4.29 40.52
CA ILE A 304 -13.15 -3.96 41.65
C ILE A 304 -13.11 -5.20 42.55
N LEU A 305 -11.97 -5.91 42.55
CA LEU A 305 -11.64 -6.86 43.61
C LEU A 305 -10.92 -6.07 44.69
N LEU A 306 -11.68 -5.69 45.72
CA LEU A 306 -11.13 -5.31 47.02
C LEU A 306 -10.46 -6.56 47.60
N LEU A 307 -9.13 -6.55 47.63
CA LEU A 307 -8.38 -7.40 48.54
C LEU A 307 -7.99 -6.51 49.73
N LEU A 308 -8.52 -6.89 50.90
CA LEU A 308 -8.11 -6.40 52.22
C LEU A 308 -6.61 -6.65 52.45
#